data_AF-A8E4K1-F1
#
_entry.id   AF-A8E4K1-F1
#
_cell.length_a   1.000
_cell.length_b   1.000
_cell.length_c   1.000
_cell.angle_alpha   90.00
_cell.angle_beta   90.00
_cell.angle_gamma   90.00
#
_symmetry.space_group_name_H-M   'P 1'
#
loop_
_entity.id
_entity.type
_entity.pdbx_description
1 polymer ?
#
loop_
_entity_poly.entity_id
_entity_poly.type
_entity_poly.pdbx_seq_one_letter_code
_entity_poly.pdbx_strand_id
1 'polypeptide(L)'
;IGKQYARQLAKRGLNIILISRNLEKLRDTAQELEFDFRVRTQVIQADLSEGRHIYSEIARQLEGKEIGILINNAGVMYDSPSLFLNVPEKKLVESVNINMMAVMMMTYVVLPQMVERKKGLIVNISSISSFYPLPLMAIYSASKVFVDWFSMALDYEYRDKGITVQSLIPSYISTKLVRFSNFLSTPSIIVPDAETFVKSSLQTIGVSNRTTGFWTHGLQFWMYEHTPQWFWNAASWGMFKLIDNTPKLKPKSV
;
A
#
# COMPACT_ATOMS: atom_id res chain seq x y z
N ILE A 1 -0.11 8.59 2.81
CA ILE A 1 -0.18 7.56 3.86
C ILE A 1 1.22 7.27 4.41
N GLY A 2 2.17 6.75 3.61
CA GLY A 2 3.56 6.47 4.07
C GLY A 2 4.25 7.61 4.85
N LYS A 3 4.26 8.84 4.33
CA LYS A 3 4.80 10.02 5.06
C LYS A 3 4.12 10.24 6.41
N GLN A 4 2.81 10.01 6.51
CA GLN A 4 2.07 10.18 7.76
C GLN A 4 2.35 9.04 8.75
N TYR A 5 2.53 7.80 8.28
CA TYR A 5 3.06 6.73 9.14
C TYR A 5 4.42 7.10 9.72
N ALA A 6 5.35 7.60 8.89
CA ALA A 6 6.66 8.07 9.34
C ALA A 6 6.55 9.16 10.41
N ARG A 7 5.73 10.20 10.18
CA ARG A 7 5.48 11.27 11.17
C ARG A 7 4.90 10.74 12.48
N GLN A 8 3.87 9.90 12.41
CA GLN A 8 3.18 9.40 13.61
C GLN A 8 4.05 8.43 14.42
N LEU A 9 4.91 7.64 13.77
CA LEU A 9 5.88 6.76 14.44
C LEU A 9 7.06 7.56 15.02
N ALA A 10 7.57 8.56 14.29
CA ALA A 10 8.60 9.47 14.79
C ALA A 10 8.13 10.23 16.03
N LYS A 11 6.87 10.72 16.04
CA LYS A 11 6.24 11.35 17.20
C LYS A 11 6.19 10.43 18.44
N ARG A 12 6.23 9.12 18.25
CA ARG A 12 6.30 8.10 19.33
C ARG A 12 7.75 7.73 19.71
N GLY A 13 8.74 8.44 19.18
CA GLY A 13 10.16 8.25 19.48
C GLY A 13 10.87 7.19 18.65
N LEU A 14 10.24 6.65 17.59
CA LEU A 14 10.89 5.67 16.73
C LEU A 14 11.83 6.35 15.71
N ASN A 15 13.02 5.79 15.54
CA ASN A 15 13.89 6.12 14.41
C ASN A 15 13.26 5.63 13.11
N ILE A 16 13.44 6.38 12.01
CA ILE A 16 12.72 6.12 10.75
C ILE A 16 13.70 5.87 9.61
N ILE A 17 13.55 4.72 8.94
CA ILE A 17 14.19 4.46 7.64
C ILE A 17 13.16 4.73 6.56
N LEU A 18 13.47 5.63 5.63
CA LEU A 18 12.61 6.01 4.52
C LEU A 18 13.13 5.43 3.22
N ILE A 19 12.29 4.68 2.51
CA ILE A 19 12.64 4.04 1.22
C ILE A 19 11.69 4.52 0.12
N SER A 20 12.22 5.10 -0.94
CA SER A 20 11.47 5.54 -2.13
C SER A 20 12.40 5.89 -3.28
N ARG A 21 11.85 6.10 -4.48
CA ARG A 21 12.61 6.49 -5.67
C ARG A 21 13.04 7.96 -5.69
N ASN A 22 12.30 8.85 -5.02
CA ASN A 22 12.54 10.30 -5.06
C ASN A 22 13.38 10.74 -3.86
N LEU A 23 14.68 10.90 -4.07
CA LEU A 23 15.66 11.24 -3.04
C LEU A 23 15.41 12.58 -2.37
N GLU A 24 15.02 13.59 -3.13
CA GLU A 24 14.73 14.94 -2.62
C GLU A 24 13.59 14.90 -1.58
N LYS A 25 12.44 14.33 -1.96
CA LYS A 25 11.30 14.18 -1.04
C LYS A 25 11.61 13.33 0.20
N LEU A 26 12.50 12.35 0.06
CA LEU A 26 12.98 11.56 1.19
C LEU A 26 13.81 12.41 2.15
N ARG A 27 14.75 13.21 1.63
CA ARG A 27 15.59 14.11 2.42
C ARG A 27 14.75 15.18 3.11
N ASP A 28 13.81 15.79 2.42
CA ASP A 28 12.89 16.78 3.00
C ASP A 28 12.10 16.17 4.15
N THR A 29 11.55 14.97 3.93
CA THR A 29 10.78 14.26 4.97
C THR A 29 11.69 13.87 6.13
N ALA A 30 12.90 13.38 5.87
CA ALA A 30 13.88 13.05 6.91
C ALA A 30 14.19 14.26 7.80
N GLN A 31 14.57 15.39 7.20
CA GLN A 31 14.88 16.62 7.92
C GLN A 31 13.71 17.12 8.75
N GLU A 32 12.49 17.10 8.17
CA GLU A 32 11.26 17.44 8.89
C GLU A 32 11.06 16.56 10.14
N LEU A 33 11.29 15.24 10.03
CA LEU A 33 11.12 14.32 11.16
C LEU A 33 12.20 14.50 12.24
N GLU A 34 13.45 14.72 11.86
CA GLU A 34 14.56 14.95 12.78
C GLU A 34 14.38 16.27 13.53
N PHE A 35 13.92 17.32 12.84
CA PHE A 35 13.64 18.62 13.42
C PHE A 35 12.45 18.59 14.38
N ASP A 36 11.30 18.08 13.92
CA ASP A 36 10.03 18.09 14.67
C ASP A 36 10.05 17.14 15.88
N PHE A 37 10.69 15.97 15.73
CA PHE A 37 10.54 14.86 16.69
C PHE A 37 11.85 14.39 17.33
N ARG A 38 13.01 14.93 16.93
CA ARG A 38 14.34 14.61 17.51
C ARG A 38 14.71 13.13 17.43
N VAL A 39 14.18 12.42 16.42
CA VAL A 39 14.55 11.03 16.10
C VAL A 39 15.69 11.00 15.09
N ARG A 40 16.33 9.84 14.89
CA ARG A 40 17.28 9.64 13.79
C ARG A 40 16.57 9.14 12.54
N THR A 41 17.02 9.56 11.37
CA THR A 41 16.53 9.01 10.11
C THR A 41 17.62 8.43 9.23
N GLN A 42 17.24 7.52 8.34
CA GLN A 42 18.08 7.02 7.25
C GLN A 42 17.27 7.03 5.97
N VAL A 43 17.88 7.47 4.87
CA VAL A 43 17.26 7.51 3.55
C VAL A 43 17.90 6.45 2.67
N ILE A 44 17.07 5.59 2.06
CA ILE A 44 17.48 4.62 1.06
C ILE A 44 16.74 4.95 -0.24
N GLN A 45 17.48 5.39 -1.26
CA GLN A 45 16.89 5.60 -2.58
C GLN A 45 16.81 4.27 -3.30
N ALA A 46 15.60 3.84 -3.65
CA ALA A 46 15.36 2.64 -4.45
C ALA A 46 14.08 2.79 -5.27
N ASP A 47 14.12 2.44 -6.55
CA ASP A 47 12.92 2.32 -7.38
C ASP A 47 12.39 0.88 -7.33
N LEU A 48 11.30 0.71 -6.58
CA LEU A 48 10.65 -0.59 -6.38
C LEU A 48 10.07 -1.20 -7.67
N SER A 49 10.07 -0.47 -8.79
CA SER A 49 9.68 -1.02 -10.09
C SER A 49 10.78 -1.80 -10.81
N GLU A 50 12.04 -1.68 -10.39
CA GLU A 50 13.19 -2.29 -11.08
C GLU A 50 13.30 -3.82 -10.86
N GLY A 51 12.44 -4.39 -10.02
CA GLY A 51 12.32 -5.83 -9.82
C GLY A 51 13.23 -6.37 -8.72
N ARG A 52 13.56 -7.67 -8.78
CA ARG A 52 14.17 -8.39 -7.64
C ARG A 52 15.58 -7.94 -7.26
N HIS A 53 16.38 -7.45 -8.21
CA HIS A 53 17.82 -7.24 -8.00
C HIS A 53 18.15 -6.10 -7.02
N ILE A 54 17.22 -5.18 -6.76
CA ILE A 54 17.43 -4.06 -5.84
C ILE A 54 17.42 -4.47 -4.36
N TYR A 55 16.77 -5.59 -4.02
CA TYR A 55 16.52 -5.94 -2.62
C TYR A 55 17.77 -6.43 -1.88
N SER A 56 18.79 -6.93 -2.58
CA SER A 56 20.07 -7.27 -1.96
C SER A 56 20.80 -6.03 -1.45
N GLU A 57 20.75 -4.94 -2.22
CA GLU A 57 21.35 -3.67 -1.83
C GLU A 57 20.56 -3.00 -0.70
N ILE A 58 19.22 -3.07 -0.74
CA ILE A 58 18.39 -2.61 0.37
C ILE A 58 18.71 -3.41 1.65
N ALA A 59 18.80 -4.74 1.57
CA ALA A 59 19.14 -5.59 2.71
C ALA A 59 20.49 -5.21 3.32
N ARG A 60 21.52 -5.01 2.47
CA ARG A 60 22.86 -4.57 2.90
C ARG A 60 22.81 -3.25 3.67
N GLN A 61 22.00 -2.28 3.23
CA GLN A 61 21.86 -0.99 3.92
C GLN A 61 21.06 -1.07 5.24
N LEU A 62 20.33 -2.17 5.47
CA LEU A 62 19.60 -2.45 6.71
C LEU A 62 20.41 -3.31 7.70
N GLU A 63 21.59 -3.81 7.31
CA GLU A 63 22.45 -4.61 8.19
C GLU A 63 22.79 -3.87 9.48
N GLY A 64 22.75 -4.59 10.60
CA GLY A 64 22.97 -4.04 11.95
C GLY A 64 21.88 -3.09 12.46
N LYS A 65 20.78 -2.91 11.72
CA LYS A 65 19.61 -2.14 12.19
C LYS A 65 18.54 -3.09 12.72
N GLU A 66 18.08 -2.84 13.94
CA GLU A 66 16.90 -3.51 14.48
C GLU A 66 15.63 -2.90 13.87
N ILE A 67 15.00 -3.63 12.95
CA ILE A 67 13.75 -3.21 12.33
C ILE A 67 12.57 -3.73 13.16
N GLY A 68 11.99 -2.85 13.98
CA GLY A 68 10.83 -3.19 14.81
C GLY A 68 9.49 -3.16 14.08
N ILE A 69 9.35 -2.28 13.08
CA ILE A 69 8.10 -2.06 12.32
C ILE A 69 8.43 -1.92 10.83
N LEU A 70 7.75 -2.69 9.99
CA LEU A 70 7.75 -2.53 8.53
C LEU A 70 6.38 -2.03 8.06
N ILE A 71 6.34 -0.92 7.34
CA ILE A 71 5.13 -0.39 6.71
C ILE A 71 5.25 -0.51 5.18
N ASN A 72 4.65 -1.54 4.60
CA ASN A 72 4.57 -1.73 3.17
C ASN A 72 3.44 -0.87 2.59
N ASN A 73 3.76 0.40 2.30
CA ASN A 73 2.81 1.40 1.78
C ASN A 73 2.93 1.66 0.27
N ALA A 74 4.08 1.38 -0.34
CA ALA A 74 4.32 1.71 -1.74
C ALA A 74 3.25 1.05 -2.63
N GLY A 75 2.73 1.81 -3.60
CA GLY A 75 1.67 1.34 -4.46
C GLY A 75 1.45 2.25 -5.65
N VAL A 76 1.07 1.64 -6.77
CA VAL A 76 0.70 2.31 -8.02
C VAL A 76 -0.58 1.71 -8.58
N MET A 77 -1.26 2.49 -9.41
CA MET A 77 -2.39 2.06 -10.22
C MET A 77 -2.22 2.65 -11.62
N TYR A 78 -3.04 2.23 -12.58
CA TYR A 78 -3.01 2.80 -13.92
C TYR A 78 -3.37 4.28 -13.92
N ASP A 79 -2.81 5.03 -14.88
CA ASP A 79 -3.06 6.46 -15.04
C ASP A 79 -4.54 6.72 -15.40
N SER A 80 -5.17 5.77 -16.12
CA SER A 80 -6.59 5.74 -16.43
C SER A 80 -7.09 4.28 -16.46
N PRO A 81 -8.40 4.03 -16.26
CA PRO A 81 -8.97 2.72 -16.53
C PRO A 81 -8.78 2.37 -18.00
N SER A 82 -8.29 1.16 -18.28
CA SER A 82 -8.00 0.71 -19.65
C SER A 82 -8.20 -0.80 -19.79
N LEU A 83 -8.60 -1.25 -20.98
CA LEU A 83 -8.59 -2.67 -21.30
C LEU A 83 -7.17 -3.23 -21.14
N PHE A 84 -7.05 -4.48 -20.68
CA PHE A 84 -5.76 -5.11 -20.37
C PHE A 84 -4.75 -5.02 -21.53
N LEU A 85 -5.20 -5.28 -22.77
CA LEU A 85 -4.34 -5.22 -23.96
C LEU A 85 -3.93 -3.79 -24.36
N ASN A 86 -4.58 -2.76 -23.82
CA ASN A 86 -4.22 -1.36 -24.08
C ASN A 86 -3.18 -0.85 -23.08
N VAL A 87 -2.96 -1.56 -21.97
CA VAL A 87 -1.96 -1.18 -20.97
C VAL A 87 -0.58 -1.60 -21.47
N PRO A 88 0.40 -0.69 -21.57
CA PRO A 88 1.76 -1.07 -21.97
C PRO A 88 2.35 -2.14 -21.05
N GLU A 89 3.03 -3.12 -21.62
CA GLU A 89 3.67 -4.22 -20.87
C GLU A 89 4.52 -3.71 -19.69
N LYS A 90 5.32 -2.68 -19.93
CA LYS A 90 6.14 -2.02 -18.91
C LYS A 90 5.30 -1.58 -17.69
N LYS A 91 4.09 -1.03 -17.90
CA LYS A 91 3.19 -0.60 -16.81
C LYS A 91 2.59 -1.79 -16.05
N LEU A 92 2.34 -2.90 -16.73
CA LEU A 92 1.90 -4.13 -16.09
C LEU A 92 2.99 -4.66 -15.14
N VAL A 93 4.23 -4.74 -15.64
CA VAL A 93 5.39 -5.22 -14.84
C VAL A 93 5.71 -4.26 -13.68
N GLU A 94 5.72 -2.94 -13.92
CA GLU A 94 5.88 -1.93 -12.87
C GLU A 94 4.85 -2.12 -11.75
N SER A 95 3.58 -2.37 -12.10
CA SER A 95 2.50 -2.58 -11.13
C SER A 95 2.70 -3.83 -10.30
N VAL A 96 3.11 -4.94 -10.91
CA VAL A 96 3.43 -6.20 -10.20
C VAL A 96 4.62 -6.00 -9.26
N ASN A 97 5.67 -5.35 -9.75
CA ASN A 97 6.89 -5.12 -8.96
C ASN A 97 6.62 -4.25 -7.73
N ILE A 98 5.91 -3.13 -7.90
CA ILE A 98 5.64 -2.22 -6.78
C ILE A 98 4.58 -2.79 -5.83
N ASN A 99 3.46 -3.31 -6.34
CA ASN A 99 2.32 -3.66 -5.49
C ASN A 99 2.44 -5.05 -4.84
N MET A 100 3.20 -5.98 -5.45
CA MET A 100 3.29 -7.37 -4.98
C MET A 100 4.73 -7.72 -4.60
N MET A 101 5.68 -7.60 -5.53
CA MET A 101 7.08 -8.00 -5.28
C MET A 101 7.69 -7.22 -4.13
N ALA A 102 7.46 -5.91 -4.06
CA ALA A 102 8.01 -5.08 -2.98
C ALA A 102 7.50 -5.49 -1.60
N VAL A 103 6.19 -5.79 -1.48
CA VAL A 103 5.61 -6.25 -0.21
C VAL A 103 6.25 -7.58 0.21
N MET A 104 6.31 -8.54 -0.71
CA MET A 104 6.89 -9.85 -0.46
C MET A 104 8.38 -9.76 -0.11
N MET A 105 9.17 -9.05 -0.91
CA MET A 105 10.62 -8.99 -0.76
C MET A 105 11.06 -8.16 0.44
N MET A 106 10.40 -7.03 0.72
CA MET A 106 10.71 -6.26 1.94
C MET A 106 10.37 -7.05 3.19
N THR A 107 9.25 -7.77 3.20
CA THR A 107 8.93 -8.71 4.29
C THR A 107 9.99 -9.79 4.41
N TYR A 108 10.42 -10.41 3.30
CA TYR A 108 11.48 -11.43 3.31
C TYR A 108 12.81 -10.91 3.88
N VAL A 109 13.17 -9.65 3.59
CA VAL A 109 14.39 -9.01 4.09
C VAL A 109 14.34 -8.76 5.60
N VAL A 110 13.21 -8.30 6.14
CA VAL A 110 13.13 -7.89 7.56
C VAL A 110 12.66 -8.98 8.51
N LEU A 111 11.87 -9.95 8.03
CA LEU A 111 11.20 -10.93 8.89
C LEU A 111 12.18 -11.83 9.67
N PRO A 112 13.31 -12.31 9.11
CA PRO A 112 14.22 -13.19 9.84
C PRO A 112 14.72 -12.58 11.16
N GLN A 113 15.17 -11.33 11.13
CA GLN A 113 15.64 -10.63 12.33
C GLN A 113 14.52 -10.37 13.33
N MET A 114 13.26 -10.18 12.89
CA MET A 114 12.11 -10.02 13.78
C MET A 114 11.79 -11.33 14.51
N VAL A 115 11.86 -12.47 13.79
CA VAL A 115 11.61 -13.80 14.34
C VAL A 115 12.66 -14.19 15.38
N GLU A 116 13.94 -13.91 15.10
CA GLU A 116 15.04 -14.19 16.03
C GLU A 116 14.81 -13.54 17.41
N ARG A 117 14.39 -12.27 17.40
CA ARG A 117 14.07 -11.49 18.62
C ARG A 117 12.64 -11.66 19.13
N LYS A 118 11.83 -12.51 18.50
CA LYS A 118 10.41 -12.79 18.82
C LYS A 118 9.53 -11.54 19.01
N LYS A 119 9.78 -10.53 18.18
CA LYS A 119 9.08 -9.25 18.28
C LYS A 119 9.09 -8.59 16.92
N GLY A 120 7.96 -8.16 16.41
CA GLY A 120 7.92 -7.41 15.15
C GLY A 120 6.51 -7.08 14.72
N LEU A 121 6.38 -6.00 13.97
CA LEU A 121 5.12 -5.59 13.36
C LEU A 121 5.32 -5.35 11.87
N ILE A 122 4.49 -5.98 11.05
CA ILE A 122 4.42 -5.73 9.61
C ILE A 122 3.01 -5.22 9.31
N VAL A 123 2.90 -4.03 8.71
CA VAL A 123 1.63 -3.48 8.23
C VAL A 123 1.69 -3.39 6.71
N ASN A 124 0.80 -4.12 6.05
CA ASN A 124 0.72 -4.19 4.61
C ASN A 124 -0.54 -3.44 4.13
N ILE A 125 -0.35 -2.45 3.26
CA ILE A 125 -1.47 -1.62 2.78
C ILE A 125 -2.09 -2.24 1.52
N SER A 126 -3.19 -2.96 1.75
CA SER A 126 -4.11 -3.43 0.72
C SER A 126 -5.09 -2.30 0.31
N SER A 127 -6.34 -2.64 -0.03
CA SER A 127 -7.40 -1.74 -0.48
C SER A 127 -8.74 -2.48 -0.48
N ILE A 128 -9.85 -1.75 -0.35
CA ILE A 128 -11.20 -2.28 -0.55
C ILE A 128 -11.39 -2.97 -1.91
N SER A 129 -10.56 -2.63 -2.91
CA SER A 129 -10.47 -3.33 -4.21
C SER A 129 -10.00 -4.79 -4.14
N SER A 130 -9.62 -5.30 -2.96
CA SER A 130 -9.34 -6.71 -2.73
C SER A 130 -10.60 -7.58 -2.61
N PHE A 131 -11.79 -7.00 -2.48
CA PHE A 131 -13.03 -7.78 -2.31
C PHE A 131 -13.60 -8.28 -3.62
N TYR A 132 -13.63 -7.40 -4.63
CA TYR A 132 -14.15 -7.72 -5.93
C TYR A 132 -13.17 -7.31 -7.03
N PRO A 133 -13.19 -8.03 -8.16
CA PRO A 133 -12.48 -7.58 -9.36
C PRO A 133 -12.87 -6.15 -9.71
N LEU A 134 -11.89 -5.35 -10.14
CA LEU A 134 -12.14 -4.05 -10.76
C LEU A 134 -11.88 -4.16 -12.26
N PRO A 135 -12.93 -4.25 -13.10
CA PRO A 135 -12.78 -4.18 -14.54
C PRO A 135 -12.00 -2.92 -14.95
N LEU A 136 -11.18 -3.03 -16.00
CA LEU A 136 -10.26 -1.96 -16.48
C LEU A 136 -9.11 -1.59 -15.52
N MET A 137 -9.05 -2.21 -14.33
CA MET A 137 -8.00 -2.07 -13.31
C MET A 137 -7.54 -3.43 -12.78
N ALA A 138 -7.49 -4.43 -13.68
CA ALA A 138 -7.36 -5.85 -13.33
C ALA A 138 -6.15 -6.15 -12.45
N ILE A 139 -4.93 -5.75 -12.86
CA ILE A 139 -3.71 -6.01 -12.08
C ILE A 139 -3.74 -5.26 -10.74
N TYR A 140 -4.33 -4.06 -10.68
CA TYR A 140 -4.43 -3.33 -9.42
C TYR A 140 -5.28 -4.11 -8.41
N SER A 141 -6.52 -4.47 -8.74
CA SER A 141 -7.39 -5.24 -7.84
C SER A 141 -6.77 -6.59 -7.45
N ALA A 142 -6.22 -7.34 -8.42
CA ALA A 142 -5.53 -8.60 -8.15
C ALA A 142 -4.32 -8.43 -7.20
N SER A 143 -3.52 -7.37 -7.37
CA SER A 143 -2.40 -7.09 -6.48
C SER A 143 -2.85 -6.79 -5.04
N LYS A 144 -4.02 -6.18 -4.85
CA LYS A 144 -4.56 -5.89 -3.52
C LYS A 144 -5.16 -7.12 -2.85
N VAL A 145 -5.77 -8.03 -3.62
CA VAL A 145 -6.10 -9.39 -3.12
C VAL A 145 -4.84 -10.09 -2.63
N PHE A 146 -3.77 -10.10 -3.45
CA PHE A 146 -2.49 -10.70 -3.07
C PHE A 146 -1.98 -10.14 -1.75
N VAL A 147 -1.91 -8.82 -1.59
CA VAL A 147 -1.44 -8.19 -0.36
C VAL A 147 -2.31 -8.57 0.84
N ASP A 148 -3.64 -8.62 0.70
CA ASP A 148 -4.54 -8.98 1.80
C ASP A 148 -4.30 -10.43 2.26
N TRP A 149 -4.40 -11.39 1.33
CA TRP A 149 -4.26 -12.81 1.66
C TRP A 149 -2.85 -13.19 2.09
N PHE A 150 -1.81 -12.61 1.47
CA PHE A 150 -0.43 -12.77 1.89
C PHE A 150 -0.24 -12.33 3.35
N SER A 151 -0.82 -11.20 3.72
CA SER A 151 -0.71 -10.67 5.09
C SER A 151 -1.43 -11.56 6.11
N MET A 152 -2.65 -12.01 5.78
CA MET A 152 -3.40 -12.91 6.65
C MET A 152 -2.70 -14.25 6.85
N ALA A 153 -2.16 -14.83 5.78
CA ALA A 153 -1.42 -16.09 5.87
C ALA A 153 -0.17 -15.93 6.76
N LEU A 154 0.63 -14.89 6.54
CA LEU A 154 1.82 -14.64 7.34
C LEU A 154 1.52 -14.35 8.82
N ASP A 155 0.42 -13.66 9.13
CA ASP A 155 0.01 -13.48 10.52
C ASP A 155 -0.22 -14.84 11.20
N TYR A 156 -0.94 -15.74 10.54
CA TYR A 156 -1.15 -17.10 11.03
C TYR A 156 0.15 -17.89 11.19
N GLU A 157 1.08 -17.76 10.24
CA GLU A 157 2.36 -18.48 10.23
C GLU A 157 3.35 -18.00 11.30
N TYR A 158 3.29 -16.73 11.71
CA TYR A 158 4.32 -16.10 12.56
C TYR A 158 3.82 -15.52 13.89
N ARG A 159 2.51 -15.56 14.18
CA ARG A 159 1.94 -15.09 15.46
C ARG A 159 2.52 -15.78 16.70
N ASP A 160 2.79 -17.08 16.63
CA ASP A 160 3.39 -17.86 17.71
C ASP A 160 4.88 -17.55 17.90
N LYS A 161 5.49 -16.87 16.91
CA LYS A 161 6.87 -16.37 16.94
C LYS A 161 6.95 -14.90 17.39
N GLY A 162 5.86 -14.34 17.92
CA GLY A 162 5.81 -12.97 18.43
C GLY A 162 5.77 -11.89 17.35
N ILE A 163 5.38 -12.25 16.13
CA ILE A 163 5.25 -11.31 15.00
C ILE A 163 3.77 -11.04 14.75
N THR A 164 3.41 -9.77 14.67
CA THR A 164 2.08 -9.35 14.20
C THR A 164 2.17 -8.92 12.75
N VAL A 165 1.31 -9.48 11.90
CA VAL A 165 1.17 -9.03 10.51
C VAL A 165 -0.26 -8.52 10.31
N GLN A 166 -0.38 -7.23 10.00
CA GLN A 166 -1.68 -6.59 9.80
C GLN A 166 -1.93 -6.31 8.31
N SER A 167 -3.05 -6.82 7.80
CA SER A 167 -3.64 -6.40 6.54
C SER A 167 -4.51 -5.16 6.76
N LEU A 168 -4.10 -4.04 6.14
CA LEU A 168 -4.86 -2.80 6.16
C LEU A 168 -5.60 -2.62 4.84
N ILE A 169 -6.93 -2.58 4.87
CA ILE A 169 -7.83 -2.59 3.70
C ILE A 169 -8.59 -1.26 3.61
N PRO A 170 -7.92 -0.12 3.37
CA PRO A 170 -8.59 1.15 3.32
C PRO A 170 -9.51 1.28 2.11
N SER A 171 -10.57 2.08 2.27
CA SER A 171 -11.26 2.73 1.16
C SER A 171 -10.49 3.98 0.71
N TYR A 172 -11.14 4.87 -0.04
CA TYR A 172 -10.54 6.10 -0.53
C TYR A 172 -10.03 6.99 0.61
N ILE A 173 -8.79 7.47 0.45
CA ILE A 173 -8.15 8.44 1.36
C ILE A 173 -7.70 9.60 0.48
N SER A 174 -7.98 10.82 0.92
CA SER A 174 -7.57 12.03 0.20
C SER A 174 -6.04 12.11 0.16
N THR A 175 -5.48 11.70 -0.97
CA THR A 175 -4.05 11.61 -1.25
C THR A 175 -3.78 11.95 -2.70
N LYS A 176 -2.50 12.10 -3.06
CA LYS A 176 -2.10 12.32 -4.46
C LYS A 176 -2.56 11.22 -5.42
N LEU A 177 -2.81 10.00 -4.92
CA LEU A 177 -3.25 8.87 -5.72
C LEU A 177 -4.66 9.08 -6.28
N VAL A 178 -5.57 9.71 -5.54
CA VAL A 178 -6.98 9.93 -5.95
C VAL A 178 -7.23 11.30 -6.57
N ARG A 179 -6.17 12.02 -6.97
CA ARG A 179 -6.26 13.40 -7.50
C ARG A 179 -6.99 13.53 -8.83
N PHE A 180 -7.32 12.43 -9.49
CA PHE A 180 -8.16 12.42 -10.69
C PHE A 180 -9.63 12.77 -10.40
N SER A 181 -10.06 12.79 -9.14
CA SER A 181 -11.44 13.14 -8.73
C SER A 181 -11.44 14.26 -7.69
N ASN A 182 -12.18 15.34 -7.97
CA ASN A 182 -12.34 16.45 -7.03
C ASN A 182 -13.05 16.01 -5.74
N PHE A 183 -14.06 15.15 -5.84
CA PHE A 183 -14.77 14.60 -4.68
C PHE A 183 -13.84 13.79 -3.78
N LEU A 184 -13.00 12.91 -4.35
CA LEU A 184 -12.06 12.09 -3.58
C LEU A 184 -10.83 12.86 -3.08
N SER A 185 -10.56 14.03 -3.66
CA SER A 185 -9.46 14.91 -3.25
C SER A 185 -9.83 15.81 -2.07
N THR A 186 -11.12 16.04 -1.81
CA THR A 186 -11.58 16.84 -0.69
C THR A 186 -11.81 15.96 0.55
N PRO A 187 -11.10 16.20 1.67
CA PRO A 187 -11.31 15.44 2.91
C PRO A 187 -12.76 15.52 3.39
N SER A 188 -13.30 14.36 3.79
CA SER A 188 -14.64 14.22 4.36
C SER A 188 -14.67 13.08 5.36
N ILE A 189 -15.81 12.86 6.01
CA ILE A 189 -16.00 11.75 6.95
C ILE A 189 -15.86 10.38 6.26
N ILE A 190 -16.18 10.30 4.97
CA ILE A 190 -16.11 9.07 4.16
C ILE A 190 -14.72 8.90 3.53
N VAL A 191 -14.05 10.01 3.23
CA VAL A 191 -12.73 10.08 2.59
C VAL A 191 -11.81 10.93 3.47
N PRO A 192 -11.23 10.35 4.54
CA PRO A 192 -10.37 11.10 5.45
C PRO A 192 -9.09 11.57 4.74
N ASP A 193 -8.47 12.62 5.27
CA ASP A 193 -7.09 12.94 4.91
C ASP A 193 -6.12 11.87 5.44
N ALA A 194 -4.88 11.88 4.95
CA ALA A 194 -3.88 10.88 5.31
C ALA A 194 -3.46 10.92 6.79
N GLU A 195 -3.49 12.07 7.46
CA GLU A 195 -3.12 12.17 8.88
C GLU A 195 -4.22 11.57 9.75
N THR A 196 -5.46 11.97 9.52
CA THR A 196 -6.65 11.45 10.20
C THR A 196 -6.76 9.94 10.03
N PHE A 197 -6.59 9.44 8.80
CA PHE A 197 -6.57 8.01 8.52
C PHE A 197 -5.46 7.28 9.30
N VAL A 198 -4.22 7.76 9.22
CA VAL A 198 -3.09 7.05 9.86
C VAL A 198 -3.23 7.03 11.37
N LYS A 199 -3.65 8.14 12.00
CA LYS A 199 -3.92 8.21 13.45
C LYS A 199 -4.90 7.13 13.88
N SER A 200 -6.00 6.97 13.16
CA SER A 200 -7.00 5.92 13.44
C SER A 200 -6.45 4.53 13.18
N SER A 201 -5.77 4.31 12.05
CA SER A 201 -5.24 2.99 11.70
C SER A 201 -4.21 2.47 12.72
N LEU A 202 -3.37 3.35 13.27
CA LEU A 202 -2.41 2.97 14.31
C LEU A 202 -3.08 2.48 15.61
N GLN A 203 -4.31 2.91 15.90
CA GLN A 203 -5.06 2.43 17.07
C GLN A 203 -5.61 1.01 16.87
N THR A 204 -5.60 0.48 15.64
CA THR A 204 -6.06 -0.87 15.35
C THR A 204 -4.97 -1.93 15.53
N ILE A 205 -3.71 -1.53 15.65
CA ILE A 205 -2.57 -2.43 15.86
C ILE A 205 -2.75 -3.17 17.18
N GLY A 206 -2.63 -4.50 17.15
CA GLY A 206 -2.85 -5.36 18.32
C GLY A 206 -4.31 -5.62 18.66
N VAL A 207 -5.26 -4.97 17.98
CA VAL A 207 -6.70 -5.18 18.14
C VAL A 207 -7.26 -6.05 17.02
N SER A 208 -6.87 -5.77 15.76
CA SER A 208 -7.28 -6.56 14.61
C SER A 208 -6.16 -6.72 13.59
N ASN A 209 -5.96 -7.94 13.12
CA ASN A 209 -4.95 -8.27 12.11
C ASN A 209 -5.48 -8.06 10.67
N ARG A 210 -6.79 -7.86 10.50
CA ARG A 210 -7.41 -7.48 9.22
C ARG A 210 -8.43 -6.37 9.45
N THR A 211 -8.15 -5.16 8.97
CA THR A 211 -8.95 -3.99 9.30
C THR A 211 -8.93 -2.95 8.19
N THR A 212 -9.98 -2.14 8.11
CA THR A 212 -10.05 -1.01 7.17
C THR A 212 -9.30 0.24 7.66
N GLY A 213 -8.88 0.23 8.93
CA GLY A 213 -8.09 1.30 9.56
C GLY A 213 -8.87 2.57 9.91
N PHE A 214 -10.13 2.67 9.49
CA PHE A 214 -10.98 3.83 9.73
C PHE A 214 -12.44 3.42 9.78
N TRP A 215 -13.20 3.92 10.75
CA TRP A 215 -14.53 3.38 11.05
C TRP A 215 -15.53 3.53 9.88
N THR A 216 -15.54 4.65 9.14
CA THR A 216 -16.40 4.81 7.96
C THR A 216 -15.99 3.90 6.81
N HIS A 217 -14.72 3.53 6.72
CA HIS A 217 -14.29 2.51 5.77
C HIS A 217 -14.82 1.13 6.17
N GLY A 218 -14.99 0.86 7.47
CA GLY A 218 -15.66 -0.35 7.97
C GLY A 218 -17.12 -0.43 7.50
N LEU A 219 -17.85 0.68 7.55
CA LEU A 219 -19.22 0.74 7.00
C LEU A 219 -19.24 0.54 5.48
N GLN A 220 -18.31 1.17 4.75
CA GLN A 220 -18.17 0.96 3.31
C GLN A 220 -17.86 -0.51 3.00
N PHE A 221 -16.91 -1.09 3.71
CA PHE A 221 -16.54 -2.49 3.60
C PHE A 221 -17.75 -3.41 3.80
N TRP A 222 -18.56 -3.17 4.84
CA TRP A 222 -19.78 -3.94 5.07
C TRP A 222 -20.76 -3.84 3.91
N MET A 223 -20.97 -2.64 3.34
CA MET A 223 -21.83 -2.47 2.16
C MET A 223 -21.28 -3.23 0.95
N TYR A 224 -19.97 -3.21 0.73
CA TYR A 224 -19.32 -3.96 -0.35
C TYR A 224 -19.53 -5.46 -0.19
N GLU A 225 -19.29 -6.01 1.01
CA GLU A 225 -19.44 -7.44 1.29
C GLU A 225 -20.86 -7.97 1.02
N HIS A 226 -21.87 -7.13 1.18
CA HIS A 226 -23.28 -7.49 0.96
C HIS A 226 -23.79 -7.17 -0.47
N THR A 227 -22.95 -6.58 -1.31
CA THR A 227 -23.30 -6.26 -2.70
C THR A 227 -23.02 -7.47 -3.60
N PRO A 228 -23.99 -8.02 -4.35
CA PRO A 228 -23.73 -9.13 -5.26
C PRO A 228 -22.62 -8.80 -6.26
N GLN A 229 -21.64 -9.70 -6.41
CA GLN A 229 -20.46 -9.46 -7.24
C GLN A 229 -20.81 -9.09 -8.69
N TRP A 230 -21.83 -9.73 -9.29
CA TRP A 230 -22.25 -9.42 -10.66
C TRP A 230 -22.72 -7.96 -10.81
N PHE A 231 -23.41 -7.44 -9.79
CA PHE A 231 -23.89 -6.06 -9.76
C PHE A 231 -22.72 -5.10 -9.62
N TRP A 232 -21.79 -5.39 -8.69
CA TRP A 232 -20.56 -4.61 -8.53
C TRP A 232 -19.74 -4.54 -9.82
N ASN A 233 -19.54 -5.69 -10.48
CA ASN A 233 -18.80 -5.77 -11.73
C ASN A 233 -19.49 -4.96 -12.85
N ALA A 234 -20.81 -5.04 -12.96
CA ALA A 234 -21.57 -4.27 -13.95
C ALA A 234 -21.50 -2.75 -13.68
N ALA A 235 -21.68 -2.33 -12.43
CA ALA A 235 -21.62 -0.94 -12.02
C ALA A 235 -20.21 -0.33 -12.21
N SER A 236 -19.17 -1.03 -11.76
CA SER A 236 -17.79 -0.60 -11.91
C SER A 236 -17.36 -0.58 -13.38
N TRP A 237 -17.77 -1.55 -14.20
CA TRP A 237 -17.57 -1.52 -15.65
C TRP A 237 -18.20 -0.27 -16.28
N GLY A 238 -19.46 0.02 -15.97
CA GLY A 238 -20.15 1.21 -16.46
C GLY A 238 -19.42 2.50 -16.08
N MET A 239 -19.04 2.64 -14.81
CA MET A 239 -18.31 3.80 -14.31
C MET A 239 -16.95 3.97 -14.98
N PHE A 240 -16.13 2.92 -15.03
CA PHE A 240 -14.78 3.02 -15.57
C PHE A 240 -14.76 3.21 -17.08
N LYS A 241 -15.73 2.66 -17.82
CA LYS A 241 -15.86 2.88 -19.25
C LYS A 241 -16.20 4.34 -19.61
N LEU A 242 -16.85 5.08 -18.71
CA LEU A 242 -17.08 6.52 -18.89
C LEU A 242 -15.81 7.36 -18.69
N ILE A 243 -14.82 6.83 -17.97
CA ILE A 243 -13.55 7.50 -17.64
C ILE A 243 -12.42 7.03 -18.60
N ASP A 244 -12.60 5.88 -19.25
CA ASP A 244 -11.65 5.31 -20.21
C ASP A 244 -11.45 6.25 -21.41
N ASN A 245 -10.31 6.93 -21.41
CA ASN A 245 -9.88 7.83 -22.49
C ASN A 245 -8.84 7.18 -23.41
N THR A 246 -8.68 5.84 -23.35
CA THR A 246 -7.63 5.14 -24.10
C THR A 246 -8.00 5.06 -25.59
N PRO A 247 -7.12 5.48 -26.52
CA PRO A 247 -7.39 5.34 -27.94
C PRO A 247 -7.54 3.85 -28.30
N LYS A 248 -8.64 3.50 -28.98
CA LYS A 248 -8.92 2.13 -29.41
C LYS A 248 -7.75 1.61 -30.23
N LEU A 249 -7.21 0.44 -29.86
CA LEU A 249 -6.24 -0.28 -30.69
C LEU A 249 -6.79 -0.40 -32.11
N LYS A 250 -6.09 0.17 -33.10
CA LYS A 250 -6.38 -0.12 -34.50
C LYS A 250 -6.16 -1.62 -34.70
N PRO A 251 -7.06 -2.34 -35.39
CA PRO A 251 -6.84 -3.75 -35.68
C PRO A 251 -5.47 -3.89 -36.35
N LYS A 252 -4.63 -4.79 -35.84
CA LYS A 252 -3.39 -5.18 -36.54
C LYS A 252 -3.85 -5.70 -37.90
N SER A 253 -3.45 -5.01 -38.97
CA SER A 253 -3.61 -5.54 -40.33
C SER A 253 -2.89 -6.88 -40.37
N VAL A 254 -3.66 -7.93 -40.65
CA VAL A 254 -3.19 -9.31 -40.85
C VAL A 254 -2.22 -9.36 -42.01
#